data_AF-A0A2D6P6P3-F1
#
_entry.id   AF-A0A2D6P6P3-F1
#
_cell.length_a   1.000
_cell.length_b   1.000
_cell.length_c   1.000
_cell.angle_alpha   90.00
_cell.angle_beta   90.00
_cell.angle_gamma   90.00
#
_symmetry.space_group_name_H-M   'P 1'
#
loop_
_entity.id
_entity.type
_entity.pdbx_description
1 polymer ?
#
loop_
_entity_poly.entity_id
_entity_poly.type
_entity_poly.pdbx_seq_one_letter_code
_entity_poly.pdbx_strand_id
1 'polypeptide(L)'
;MIITHDISWPQCLSNQLFPAIKKGWKDRKEKIHFFWGLGSNNLKEIEDVKRDGDEWWYVDVGYITEQITRYPTPIINDYDKTYFRIVKGNMHMTKGKPGDGSRHTKLLQQGIDAEFKGWNTGECKHILLAPSSQTVCIYMHGLSQEDWIKQAGEEIRCYTDRLIRMRNKPRPNNEWWGTDIKDELKDCYALVTNMSLAAVDAVLNKVPVVTHSSNVCHSVSGPLAGINERTMPAREDMTMWLRSVANNQFTIQEIEDGLAYEVLNA
;
A
#
# COMPACT_ATOMS: atom_id res chain seq x y z
N MET A 1 -19.52 -4.13 -18.88
CA MET A 1 -20.35 -4.26 -17.66
C MET A 1 -19.47 -4.14 -16.43
N ILE A 2 -19.74 -3.18 -15.55
CA ILE A 2 -19.01 -3.02 -14.28
C ILE A 2 -19.63 -3.91 -13.21
N ILE A 3 -18.81 -4.75 -12.57
CA ILE A 3 -19.20 -5.66 -11.50
C ILE A 3 -18.45 -5.24 -10.24
N THR A 4 -19.19 -4.87 -9.18
CA THR A 4 -18.61 -4.57 -7.87
C THR A 4 -18.90 -5.73 -6.94
N HIS A 5 -17.86 -6.25 -6.31
CA HIS A 5 -17.97 -7.36 -5.35
C HIS A 5 -18.24 -6.79 -3.96
N ASP A 6 -19.52 -6.50 -3.72
CA ASP A 6 -20.01 -5.80 -2.54
C ASP A 6 -19.86 -6.67 -1.28
N ILE A 7 -19.24 -6.13 -0.23
CA ILE A 7 -19.12 -6.81 1.06
C ILE A 7 -20.41 -6.56 1.86
N SER A 8 -21.04 -7.63 2.35
CA SER A 8 -22.26 -7.58 3.19
C SER A 8 -21.97 -7.08 4.62
N TRP A 9 -21.43 -5.87 4.69
CA TRP A 9 -21.16 -5.12 5.91
C TRP A 9 -21.52 -3.65 5.65
N PRO A 10 -22.61 -3.12 6.23
CA PRO A 10 -23.12 -1.79 5.90
C PRO A 10 -22.11 -0.65 6.12
N GLN A 11 -21.21 -0.82 7.09
CA GLN A 11 -20.19 0.17 7.39
C GLN A 11 -18.92 0.03 6.55
N CYS A 12 -18.84 -0.93 5.62
CA CYS A 12 -17.68 -1.07 4.73
C CYS A 12 -17.53 0.18 3.84
N LEU A 13 -16.30 0.69 3.70
CA LEU A 13 -16.01 1.85 2.85
C LEU A 13 -16.31 1.59 1.37
N SER A 14 -16.36 0.32 0.94
CA SER A 14 -16.78 -0.06 -0.41
C SER A 14 -18.17 0.49 -0.77
N ASN A 15 -19.06 0.66 0.21
CA ASN A 15 -20.40 1.20 -0.01
C ASN A 15 -20.40 2.67 -0.43
N GLN A 16 -19.31 3.40 -0.16
CA GLN A 16 -19.11 4.77 -0.65
C GLN A 16 -18.34 4.78 -1.98
N LEU A 17 -17.39 3.86 -2.16
CA LEU A 17 -16.52 3.82 -3.35
C LEU A 17 -17.19 3.22 -4.57
N PHE A 18 -17.93 2.12 -4.43
CA PHE A 18 -18.50 1.41 -5.56
C PHE A 18 -19.57 2.21 -6.34
N PRO A 19 -20.42 3.03 -5.71
CA PRO A 19 -21.25 3.98 -6.45
C PRO A 19 -20.43 4.97 -7.29
N ALA A 20 -19.35 5.52 -6.74
CA ALA A 20 -18.44 6.41 -7.46
C ALA A 20 -17.78 5.70 -8.64
N ILE A 21 -17.30 4.46 -8.46
CA ILE A 21 -16.74 3.64 -9.54
C ILE A 21 -17.79 3.39 -10.63
N LYS A 22 -19.01 2.98 -10.28
CA LYS A 22 -20.08 2.75 -11.27
C LYS A 22 -20.40 4.01 -12.08
N LYS A 23 -20.29 5.19 -11.46
CA LYS A 23 -20.55 6.48 -12.12
C LYS A 23 -19.39 6.94 -13.00
N GLY A 24 -18.14 6.89 -12.51
CA GLY A 24 -16.99 7.42 -13.25
C GLY A 24 -16.34 6.42 -14.21
N TRP A 25 -16.47 5.12 -13.97
CA TRP A 25 -15.90 4.06 -14.81
C TRP A 25 -16.83 3.70 -15.96
N LYS A 26 -16.93 4.59 -16.96
CA LYS A 26 -17.85 4.47 -18.08
C LYS A 26 -17.26 3.71 -19.27
N ASP A 27 -18.15 3.29 -20.17
CA ASP A 27 -17.84 2.91 -21.56
C ASP A 27 -16.98 1.66 -21.80
N ARG A 28 -17.35 0.54 -21.15
CA ARG A 28 -16.74 -0.77 -21.44
C ARG A 28 -17.77 -1.85 -21.75
N LYS A 29 -17.65 -2.44 -22.95
CA LYS A 29 -18.43 -3.61 -23.39
C LYS A 29 -18.06 -4.86 -22.60
N GLU A 30 -16.79 -4.97 -22.20
CA GLU A 30 -16.22 -6.10 -21.46
C GLU A 30 -16.64 -6.11 -19.98
N LYS A 31 -16.59 -7.27 -19.34
CA LYS A 31 -16.81 -7.41 -17.89
C LYS A 31 -15.57 -6.92 -17.15
N ILE A 32 -15.77 -6.02 -16.18
CA ILE A 32 -14.69 -5.49 -15.35
C ILE A 32 -15.12 -5.62 -13.89
N HIS A 33 -14.28 -6.29 -13.10
CA HIS A 33 -14.55 -6.58 -11.70
C HIS A 33 -13.78 -5.63 -10.77
N PHE A 34 -14.43 -5.13 -9.73
CA PHE A 34 -13.81 -4.32 -8.68
C PHE A 34 -13.97 -4.99 -7.32
N PHE A 35 -12.85 -5.09 -6.60
CA PHE A 35 -12.78 -5.73 -5.29
C PHE A 35 -12.29 -4.73 -4.24
N TRP A 36 -12.98 -4.63 -3.11
CA TRP A 36 -12.52 -3.85 -1.96
C TRP A 36 -11.73 -4.72 -0.99
N GLY A 37 -10.41 -4.53 -0.94
CA GLY A 37 -9.55 -5.32 -0.07
C GLY A 37 -9.59 -6.84 -0.37
N LEU A 38 -9.08 -7.63 0.57
CA LEU A 38 -9.10 -9.11 0.50
C LEU A 38 -10.06 -9.74 1.53
N GLY A 39 -11.03 -8.96 2.03
CA GLY A 39 -12.00 -9.44 3.00
C GLY A 39 -13.11 -10.28 2.36
N SER A 40 -13.95 -10.92 3.19
CA SER A 40 -15.09 -11.73 2.73
C SER A 40 -14.67 -12.80 1.72
N ASN A 41 -15.44 -13.01 0.64
CA ASN A 41 -15.16 -13.99 -0.40
C ASN A 41 -14.19 -13.48 -1.49
N ASN A 42 -13.68 -12.25 -1.39
CA ASN A 42 -12.89 -11.62 -2.45
C ASN A 42 -11.67 -12.46 -2.87
N LEU A 43 -11.02 -13.19 -1.95
CA LEU A 43 -9.89 -14.04 -2.30
C LEU A 43 -10.26 -15.07 -3.36
N LYS A 44 -11.33 -15.83 -3.11
CA LYS A 44 -11.84 -16.85 -4.01
C LYS A 44 -12.37 -16.23 -5.30
N GLU A 45 -13.12 -15.15 -5.20
CA GLU A 45 -13.69 -14.48 -6.38
C GLU A 45 -12.62 -13.87 -7.29
N ILE A 46 -11.52 -13.36 -6.73
CA ILE A 46 -10.35 -12.92 -7.51
C ILE A 46 -9.71 -14.11 -8.24
N GLU A 47 -9.61 -15.28 -7.60
CA GLU A 47 -9.11 -16.50 -8.26
C GLU A 47 -10.04 -16.95 -9.39
N ASP A 48 -11.36 -16.91 -9.18
CA ASP A 48 -12.36 -17.23 -10.19
C ASP A 48 -12.25 -16.29 -11.40
N VAL A 49 -12.22 -14.97 -11.17
CA VAL A 49 -12.08 -13.95 -12.22
C VAL A 49 -10.75 -14.09 -12.98
N LYS A 50 -9.66 -14.40 -12.28
CA LYS A 50 -8.36 -14.69 -12.92
C LYS A 50 -8.42 -15.94 -13.80
N ARG A 51 -9.05 -17.02 -13.33
CA ARG A 51 -9.22 -18.26 -14.09
C ARG A 51 -10.03 -18.03 -15.36
N ASP A 52 -11.07 -17.22 -15.26
CA ASP A 52 -11.99 -16.96 -16.37
C ASP A 52 -11.41 -15.93 -17.38
N GLY A 53 -10.30 -15.29 -17.03
CA GLY A 53 -9.59 -14.32 -17.89
C GLY A 53 -10.22 -12.92 -17.91
N ASP A 54 -11.14 -12.66 -16.99
CA ASP A 54 -11.86 -11.38 -16.90
C ASP A 54 -10.98 -10.29 -16.25
N GLU A 55 -11.17 -9.04 -16.68
CA GLU A 55 -10.43 -7.90 -16.14
C GLU A 55 -10.86 -7.60 -14.70
N TRP A 56 -9.89 -7.36 -13.81
CA TRP A 56 -10.18 -7.00 -12.42
C TRP A 56 -9.27 -5.91 -11.86
N TRP A 57 -9.81 -5.18 -10.90
CA TRP A 57 -9.19 -4.07 -10.22
C TRP A 57 -9.35 -4.21 -8.71
N TYR A 58 -8.27 -3.96 -7.99
CA TYR A 58 -8.22 -3.91 -6.55
C TYR A 58 -8.40 -2.48 -6.05
N VAL A 59 -9.22 -2.30 -5.03
CA VAL A 59 -9.50 -1.00 -4.39
C VAL A 59 -9.24 -1.11 -2.89
N ASP A 60 -8.48 -0.18 -2.33
CA ASP A 60 -8.23 -0.06 -0.89
C ASP A 60 -7.80 1.38 -0.57
N VAL A 61 -7.53 1.67 0.70
CA VAL A 61 -6.97 2.95 1.16
C VAL A 61 -5.69 3.31 0.38
N GLY A 62 -5.51 4.59 0.06
CA GLY A 62 -4.37 5.10 -0.69
C GLY A 62 -3.02 4.85 -0.01
N TYR A 63 -1.95 5.04 -0.77
CA TYR A 63 -0.58 4.87 -0.28
C TYR A 63 -0.15 6.05 0.59
N ILE A 64 -0.48 7.28 0.15
CA ILE A 64 -0.13 8.55 0.78
C ILE A 64 -1.41 9.38 0.92
N THR A 65 -2.10 9.28 2.04
CA THR A 65 -3.46 9.82 2.20
C THR A 65 -3.68 10.39 3.59
N GLU A 66 -4.67 11.27 3.75
CA GLU A 66 -5.23 11.58 5.06
C GLU A 66 -5.70 10.30 5.74
N GLN A 67 -5.50 10.22 7.07
CA GLN A 67 -5.77 9.00 7.82
C GLN A 67 -7.27 8.75 7.90
N ILE A 68 -7.64 7.48 7.73
CA ILE A 68 -8.99 7.01 8.05
C ILE A 68 -9.02 6.44 9.47
N THR A 69 -10.14 6.60 10.15
CA THR A 69 -10.43 5.74 11.30
C THR A 69 -10.72 4.35 10.76
N ARG A 70 -10.08 3.30 11.29
CA ARG A 70 -10.33 1.90 10.87
C ARG A 70 -11.21 1.12 11.83
N TYR A 71 -11.16 1.47 13.12
CA TYR A 71 -11.80 0.75 14.20
C TYR A 71 -12.46 1.72 15.19
N PRO A 72 -13.55 1.29 15.86
CA PRO A 72 -14.26 0.00 15.67
C PRO A 72 -15.03 -0.06 14.34
N THR A 73 -15.25 1.10 13.72
CA THR A 73 -15.96 1.25 12.45
C THR A 73 -15.15 2.18 11.55
N PRO A 74 -15.02 1.87 10.25
CA PRO A 74 -14.19 2.68 9.37
C PRO A 74 -14.89 4.00 9.03
N ILE A 75 -14.15 5.10 9.13
CA ILE A 75 -14.64 6.46 8.87
C ILE A 75 -13.60 7.20 8.05
N ILE A 76 -14.07 7.89 7.00
CA ILE A 76 -13.29 8.86 6.24
C ILE A 76 -13.26 10.14 7.08
N ASN A 77 -12.10 10.50 7.62
CA ASN A 77 -11.97 11.65 8.52
C ASN A 77 -12.01 12.98 7.76
N ASP A 78 -11.52 13.00 6.51
CA ASP A 78 -11.57 14.14 5.59
C ASP A 78 -11.86 13.62 4.18
N TYR A 79 -13.02 13.94 3.63
CA TYR A 79 -13.47 13.41 2.33
C TYR A 79 -12.61 13.88 1.15
N ASP A 80 -12.13 15.12 1.20
CA ASP A 80 -11.41 15.75 0.09
C ASP A 80 -9.91 15.44 0.11
N LYS A 81 -9.41 14.94 1.24
CA LYS A 81 -8.00 14.56 1.43
C LYS A 81 -7.77 13.06 1.60
N THR A 82 -8.84 12.26 1.64
CA THR A 82 -8.72 10.80 1.66
C THR A 82 -8.66 10.24 0.24
N TYR A 83 -7.54 9.60 -0.08
CA TYR A 83 -7.29 8.94 -1.35
C TYR A 83 -7.41 7.43 -1.20
N PHE A 84 -7.79 6.78 -2.31
CA PHE A 84 -7.95 5.34 -2.45
C PHE A 84 -7.12 4.86 -3.64
N ARG A 85 -6.39 3.76 -3.45
CA ARG A 85 -5.65 3.13 -4.55
C ARG A 85 -6.59 2.29 -5.39
N ILE A 86 -6.43 2.35 -6.71
CA ILE A 86 -7.14 1.51 -7.67
C ILE A 86 -6.09 0.88 -8.57
N VAL A 87 -5.99 -0.45 -8.55
CA VAL A 87 -4.86 -1.18 -9.17
C VAL A 87 -5.36 -2.31 -10.05
N LYS A 88 -5.00 -2.30 -11.33
CA LYS A 88 -5.38 -3.36 -12.27
C LYS A 88 -4.57 -4.63 -12.00
N GLY A 89 -5.26 -5.76 -11.82
CA GLY A 89 -4.64 -7.08 -11.79
C GLY A 89 -3.68 -7.35 -10.62
N ASN A 90 -3.59 -6.47 -9.63
CA ASN A 90 -2.66 -6.58 -8.51
C ASN A 90 -3.19 -5.81 -7.27
N MET A 91 -2.58 -6.01 -6.10
CA MET A 91 -2.95 -5.29 -4.86
C MET A 91 -2.29 -3.92 -4.72
N HIS A 92 -1.08 -3.81 -5.27
CA HIS A 92 -0.26 -2.60 -5.26
C HIS A 92 0.22 -2.29 -6.66
N MET A 93 0.43 -1.01 -6.92
CA MET A 93 1.08 -0.53 -8.13
C MET A 93 2.53 -1.04 -8.13
N THR A 94 2.92 -1.76 -9.18
CA THR A 94 4.33 -2.14 -9.41
C THR A 94 4.91 -1.45 -10.65
N LYS A 95 4.06 -0.86 -11.49
CA LYS A 95 4.39 -0.08 -12.67
C LYS A 95 3.45 1.12 -12.70
N GLY A 96 4.01 2.33 -12.65
CA GLY A 96 3.24 3.57 -12.70
C GLY A 96 3.95 4.58 -13.58
N LYS A 97 3.16 5.41 -14.27
CA LYS A 97 3.68 6.53 -15.07
C LYS A 97 3.79 7.76 -14.15
N PRO A 98 4.97 8.41 -14.05
CA PRO A 98 5.14 9.57 -13.17
C PRO A 98 4.38 10.81 -13.64
N GLY A 99 4.12 10.94 -14.94
CA GLY A 99 3.45 12.13 -15.48
C GLY A 99 4.22 13.42 -15.17
N ASP A 100 3.49 14.54 -15.11
CA ASP A 100 4.06 15.88 -14.88
C ASP A 100 4.33 16.21 -13.39
N GLY A 101 3.79 15.43 -12.46
CA GLY A 101 3.90 15.65 -11.02
C GLY A 101 2.84 16.58 -10.42
N SER A 102 1.83 16.99 -11.19
CA SER A 102 0.71 17.82 -10.72
C SER A 102 -0.04 17.16 -9.56
N ARG A 103 -0.34 15.86 -9.64
CA ARG A 103 -1.02 15.10 -8.58
C ARG A 103 -0.19 14.99 -7.30
N HIS A 104 1.13 14.81 -7.42
CA HIS A 104 2.02 14.83 -6.26
C HIS A 104 2.07 16.21 -5.60
N THR A 105 2.11 17.28 -6.42
CA THR A 105 2.04 18.66 -5.93
C THR A 105 0.72 18.94 -5.19
N LYS A 106 -0.40 18.42 -5.68
CA LYS A 106 -1.72 18.51 -5.03
C LYS A 106 -1.70 17.91 -3.62
N LEU A 107 -1.08 16.74 -3.42
CA LEU A 107 -0.96 16.12 -2.09
C LEU A 107 -0.23 17.05 -1.11
N LEU A 108 0.89 17.66 -1.54
CA LEU A 108 1.67 18.60 -0.73
C LEU A 108 0.85 19.86 -0.40
N GLN A 109 0.13 20.42 -1.38
CA GLN A 109 -0.74 21.59 -1.17
C GLN A 109 -1.92 21.32 -0.23
N GLN A 110 -2.38 20.07 -0.15
CA GLN A 110 -3.41 19.65 0.80
C GLN A 110 -2.88 19.47 2.23
N GLY A 111 -1.56 19.56 2.43
CA GLY A 111 -0.89 19.33 3.71
C GLY A 111 -0.64 17.85 4.02
N ILE A 112 -0.78 16.96 3.04
CA ILE A 112 -0.46 15.53 3.20
C ILE A 112 1.06 15.37 3.17
N ASP A 113 1.60 14.61 4.13
CA ASP A 113 3.03 14.26 4.17
C ASP A 113 3.37 13.33 3.00
N ALA A 114 3.73 13.93 1.86
CA ALA A 114 4.08 13.26 0.62
C ALA A 114 5.51 13.60 0.15
N GLU A 115 6.31 14.24 1.01
CA GLU A 115 7.64 14.74 0.66
C GLU A 115 8.71 13.67 0.87
N PHE A 116 9.62 13.52 -0.09
CA PHE A 116 10.85 12.78 0.14
C PHE A 116 11.88 13.65 0.87
N LYS A 117 12.07 13.37 2.16
CA LYS A 117 12.90 14.16 3.08
C LYS A 117 14.40 13.80 3.05
N GLY A 118 14.83 13.00 2.06
CA GLY A 118 16.17 12.41 1.98
C GLY A 118 16.29 11.10 2.78
N TRP A 119 17.45 10.46 2.73
CA TRP A 119 17.73 9.24 3.50
C TRP A 119 18.46 9.54 4.81
N ASN A 120 18.24 8.73 5.84
CA ASN A 120 19.01 8.83 7.08
C ASN A 120 20.35 8.11 6.92
N THR A 121 21.44 8.88 6.84
CA THR A 121 22.82 8.37 6.77
C THR A 121 23.54 8.36 8.13
N GLY A 122 22.84 8.72 9.21
CA GLY A 122 23.37 8.69 10.57
C GLY A 122 23.45 7.29 11.17
N GLU A 123 23.76 7.22 12.46
CA GLU A 123 23.77 5.96 13.20
C GLU A 123 22.35 5.38 13.32
N CYS A 124 22.22 4.08 13.07
CA CYS A 124 20.96 3.36 13.15
C CYS A 124 21.16 2.05 13.94
N LYS A 125 20.13 1.62 14.67
CA LYS A 125 20.24 0.62 15.74
C LYS A 125 19.58 -0.72 15.41
N HIS A 126 18.52 -0.72 14.60
CA HIS A 126 17.71 -1.93 14.39
C HIS A 126 17.15 -2.07 12.98
N ILE A 127 16.88 -3.30 12.58
CA ILE A 127 15.97 -3.65 11.49
C ILE A 127 14.54 -3.69 12.04
N LEU A 128 13.60 -3.07 11.35
CA LEU A 128 12.18 -3.19 11.68
C LEU A 128 11.52 -4.23 10.78
N LEU A 129 11.08 -5.35 11.36
CA LEU A 129 10.32 -6.40 10.67
C LEU A 129 8.82 -6.14 10.86
N ALA A 130 8.14 -5.74 9.78
CA ALA A 130 6.74 -5.35 9.79
C ALA A 130 5.90 -6.24 8.85
N PRO A 131 5.28 -7.32 9.34
CA PRO A 131 4.46 -8.22 8.52
C PRO A 131 3.18 -7.55 8.00
N SER A 132 2.70 -7.98 6.83
CA SER A 132 1.29 -7.75 6.44
C SER A 132 0.34 -8.61 7.27
N SER A 133 -0.97 -8.39 7.17
CA SER A 133 -1.96 -9.19 7.92
C SER A 133 -1.97 -10.66 7.50
N GLN A 134 -2.48 -11.55 8.37
CA GLN A 134 -2.71 -12.97 8.10
C GLN A 134 -3.23 -13.28 6.70
N THR A 135 -4.32 -12.62 6.28
CA THR A 135 -4.93 -12.79 4.95
C THR A 135 -3.96 -12.51 3.80
N VAL A 136 -3.11 -11.49 3.94
CA VAL A 136 -2.14 -11.10 2.93
C VAL A 136 -0.95 -12.07 2.92
N CYS A 137 -0.50 -12.52 4.08
CA CYS A 137 0.56 -13.53 4.16
C CYS A 137 0.13 -14.85 3.51
N ILE A 138 -1.09 -15.31 3.78
CA ILE A 138 -1.65 -16.51 3.13
C ILE A 138 -1.75 -16.29 1.63
N TYR A 139 -2.33 -15.17 1.18
CA TYR A 139 -2.52 -14.91 -0.24
C TYR A 139 -1.21 -14.83 -1.02
N MET A 140 -0.17 -14.23 -0.43
CA MET A 140 1.10 -13.97 -1.12
C MET A 140 2.09 -15.13 -1.05
N HIS A 141 2.05 -15.89 0.04
CA HIS A 141 3.09 -16.88 0.34
C HIS A 141 2.54 -18.28 0.61
N GLY A 142 1.22 -18.44 0.79
CA GLY A 142 0.64 -19.69 1.29
C GLY A 142 1.01 -19.99 2.74
N LEU A 143 1.47 -18.98 3.49
CA LEU A 143 1.99 -19.11 4.85
C LEU A 143 1.13 -18.33 5.86
N SER A 144 1.11 -18.80 7.10
CA SER A 144 0.61 -17.98 8.20
C SER A 144 1.49 -16.73 8.38
N GLN A 145 0.95 -15.70 9.04
CA GLN A 145 1.73 -14.51 9.38
C GLN A 145 2.90 -14.87 10.31
N GLU A 146 2.69 -15.77 11.26
CA GLU A 146 3.70 -16.23 12.21
C GLU A 146 4.85 -16.95 11.49
N ASP A 147 4.54 -17.88 10.59
CA ASP A 147 5.55 -18.59 9.80
C ASP A 147 6.34 -17.63 8.92
N TRP A 148 5.67 -16.63 8.33
CA TRP A 148 6.35 -15.60 7.55
C TRP A 148 7.29 -14.75 8.42
N ILE A 149 6.85 -14.31 9.61
CA ILE A 149 7.69 -13.55 10.55
C ILE A 149 8.92 -14.37 10.94
N LYS A 150 8.73 -15.66 11.23
CA LYS A 150 9.82 -16.57 11.58
C LYS A 150 10.83 -16.70 10.45
N GLN A 151 10.36 -17.05 9.24
CA GLN A 151 11.22 -17.23 8.06
C GLN A 151 11.95 -15.93 7.70
N ALA A 152 11.25 -14.80 7.62
CA ALA A 152 11.87 -13.51 7.32
C ALA A 152 12.89 -13.12 8.39
N GLY A 153 12.59 -13.36 9.67
CA GLY A 153 13.53 -13.11 10.76
C GLY A 153 14.78 -13.99 10.67
N GLU A 154 14.64 -15.28 10.37
CA GLU A 154 15.76 -16.21 10.18
C GLU A 154 16.63 -15.78 8.98
N GLU A 155 16.01 -15.40 7.87
CA GLU A 155 16.70 -14.95 6.66
C GLU A 155 17.45 -13.62 6.88
N ILE A 156 16.85 -12.64 7.57
CA ILE A 156 17.55 -11.39 7.93
C ILE A 156 18.84 -11.68 8.71
N ARG A 157 18.80 -12.63 9.65
CA ARG A 157 19.98 -12.99 10.47
C ARG A 157 21.10 -13.65 9.67
N CYS A 158 20.84 -14.15 8.46
CA CYS A 158 21.87 -14.63 7.57
C CYS A 158 22.74 -13.50 7.00
N TYR A 159 22.23 -12.26 6.97
CA TYR A 159 22.90 -11.13 6.32
C TYR A 159 23.34 -10.04 7.28
N THR A 160 22.78 -9.96 8.49
CA THR A 160 23.11 -8.90 9.46
C THR A 160 22.98 -9.37 10.90
N ASP A 161 23.79 -8.78 11.79
CA ASP A 161 23.79 -9.01 13.24
C ASP A 161 22.97 -7.96 14.01
N ARG A 162 22.40 -6.98 13.29
CA ARG A 162 21.61 -5.90 13.87
C ARG A 162 20.39 -6.43 14.61
N LEU A 163 20.00 -5.72 15.68
CA LEU A 163 18.78 -5.99 16.42
C LEU A 163 17.58 -6.00 15.46
N ILE A 164 16.78 -7.07 15.48
CA ILE A 164 15.50 -7.13 14.76
C ILE A 164 14.39 -6.78 15.75
N ARG A 165 13.64 -5.72 15.45
CA ARG A 165 12.40 -5.38 16.16
C ARG A 165 11.21 -5.78 15.30
N MET A 166 10.31 -6.61 15.84
CA MET A 166 9.09 -7.00 15.16
C MET A 166 7.95 -6.06 15.56
N ARG A 167 7.16 -5.61 14.59
CA ARG A 167 6.00 -4.75 14.82
C ARG A 167 4.82 -5.19 13.98
N ASN A 168 3.75 -5.66 14.63
CA ASN A 168 2.48 -5.90 13.92
C ASN A 168 1.73 -4.59 13.65
N LYS A 169 0.74 -4.70 12.75
CA LYS A 169 -0.22 -3.63 12.51
C LYS A 169 -1.00 -3.32 13.80
N PRO A 170 -1.21 -2.03 14.14
CA PRO A 170 -2.07 -1.65 15.27
C PRO A 170 -3.50 -2.16 15.03
N ARG A 171 -4.01 -2.95 15.98
CA ARG A 171 -5.38 -3.49 15.98
C ARG A 171 -5.93 -3.42 17.41
N PRO A 172 -7.25 -3.29 17.61
CA PRO A 172 -7.82 -3.41 18.94
C PRO A 172 -7.31 -4.69 19.61
N ASN A 173 -6.93 -4.58 20.89
CA ASN A 173 -6.44 -5.68 21.72
C ASN A 173 -5.03 -6.21 21.41
N ASN A 174 -4.18 -5.46 20.70
CA ASN A 174 -2.73 -5.75 20.65
C ASN A 174 -1.88 -4.62 21.22
N GLU A 175 -0.62 -4.91 21.53
CA GLU A 175 0.31 -3.97 22.19
C GLU A 175 0.66 -2.74 21.34
N TRP A 176 0.48 -2.83 20.01
CA TRP A 176 0.68 -1.71 19.09
C TRP A 176 -0.55 -0.82 18.96
N TRP A 177 -1.67 -1.15 19.60
CA TRP A 177 -2.87 -0.32 19.56
C TRP A 177 -2.58 1.08 20.12
N GLY A 178 -2.90 2.12 19.34
CA GLY A 178 -2.65 3.51 19.73
C GLY A 178 -1.20 3.98 19.57
N THR A 179 -0.29 3.15 19.02
CA THR A 179 1.09 3.56 18.71
C THR A 179 1.26 3.99 17.25
N ASP A 180 2.22 4.89 17.00
CA ASP A 180 2.58 5.33 15.65
C ASP A 180 3.85 4.63 15.19
N ILE A 181 3.87 4.14 13.94
CA ILE A 181 5.04 3.47 13.34
C ILE A 181 6.27 4.38 13.31
N LYS A 182 6.06 5.68 13.26
CA LYS A 182 7.11 6.68 13.23
C LYS A 182 8.02 6.60 14.45
N ASP A 183 7.53 6.07 15.58
CA ASP A 183 8.36 5.87 16.76
C ASP A 183 9.36 4.72 16.56
N GLU A 184 8.97 3.62 15.93
CA GLU A 184 9.87 2.51 15.60
C GLU A 184 10.75 2.77 14.37
N LEU A 185 10.43 3.79 13.56
CA LEU A 185 11.26 4.24 12.45
C LEU A 185 12.42 5.14 12.89
N LYS A 186 12.39 5.71 14.10
CA LYS A 186 13.53 6.43 14.70
C LYS A 186 14.72 5.48 14.83
N ASP A 187 15.89 5.90 14.37
CA ASP A 187 17.12 5.10 14.32
C ASP A 187 16.98 3.74 13.57
N CYS A 188 15.95 3.58 12.74
CA CYS A 188 15.75 2.34 11.99
C CYS A 188 16.71 2.27 10.79
N TYR A 189 17.45 1.17 10.70
CA TYR A 189 18.46 0.95 9.68
C TYR A 189 17.82 0.61 8.33
N ALA A 190 16.85 -0.29 8.35
CA ALA A 190 15.97 -0.65 7.23
C ALA A 190 14.67 -1.27 7.75
N LEU A 191 13.58 -1.09 7.01
CA LEU A 191 12.32 -1.80 7.23
C LEU A 191 12.20 -2.99 6.27
N VAL A 192 11.89 -4.18 6.82
CA VAL A 192 11.61 -5.40 6.06
C VAL A 192 10.13 -5.72 6.16
N THR A 193 9.45 -5.85 5.02
CA THR A 193 8.04 -6.24 4.95
C THR A 193 7.78 -7.08 3.70
N ASN A 194 6.66 -7.80 3.65
CA ASN A 194 6.16 -8.30 2.37
C ASN A 194 5.39 -7.20 1.62
N MET A 195 4.12 -6.98 1.98
CA MET A 195 3.17 -6.15 1.24
C MET A 195 2.59 -4.99 2.06
N SER A 196 3.18 -4.65 3.21
CA SER A 196 2.64 -3.60 4.09
C SER A 196 2.89 -2.20 3.55
N LEU A 197 1.93 -1.29 3.75
CA LEU A 197 2.12 0.15 3.51
C LEU A 197 3.09 0.80 4.50
N ALA A 198 3.49 0.10 5.56
CA ALA A 198 4.60 0.51 6.42
C ALA A 198 5.88 0.81 5.62
N ALA A 199 6.06 0.21 4.44
CA ALA A 199 7.16 0.55 3.54
C ALA A 199 7.08 2.00 3.02
N VAL A 200 5.89 2.52 2.75
CA VAL A 200 5.69 3.93 2.35
C VAL A 200 5.99 4.84 3.53
N ASP A 201 5.49 4.51 4.73
CA ASP A 201 5.81 5.24 5.96
C ASP A 201 7.32 5.29 6.21
N ALA A 202 8.03 4.18 6.04
CA ALA A 202 9.49 4.10 6.17
C ALA A 202 10.21 5.04 5.20
N VAL A 203 9.87 4.97 3.90
CA VAL A 203 10.48 5.82 2.87
C VAL A 203 10.28 7.30 3.18
N LEU A 204 9.06 7.71 3.53
CA LEU A 204 8.73 9.10 3.87
C LEU A 204 9.38 9.58 5.19
N ASN A 205 9.85 8.65 6.01
CA ASN A 205 10.59 8.88 7.25
C ASN A 205 12.08 8.51 7.12
N LYS A 206 12.63 8.57 5.91
CA LYS A 206 14.06 8.46 5.61
C LYS A 206 14.68 7.08 5.86
N VAL A 207 13.87 6.03 5.94
CA VAL A 207 14.28 4.64 6.20
C VAL A 207 14.20 3.81 4.91
N PRO A 208 15.31 3.20 4.44
CA PRO A 208 15.29 2.32 3.28
C PRO A 208 14.50 1.05 3.56
N VAL A 209 14.02 0.39 2.51
CA VAL A 209 13.10 -0.74 2.62
C VAL A 209 13.57 -1.97 1.85
N VAL A 210 13.21 -3.14 2.36
CA VAL A 210 13.27 -4.44 1.67
C VAL A 210 11.85 -4.97 1.61
N THR A 211 11.34 -5.21 0.41
CA THR A 211 9.92 -5.58 0.21
C THR A 211 9.75 -6.79 -0.69
N HIS A 212 8.57 -7.41 -0.66
CA HIS A 212 8.16 -8.34 -1.72
C HIS A 212 8.11 -7.63 -3.08
N SER A 213 8.34 -8.36 -4.18
CA SER A 213 8.41 -7.81 -5.54
C SER A 213 7.12 -7.15 -6.02
N SER A 214 5.98 -7.55 -5.46
CA SER A 214 4.67 -6.96 -5.73
C SER A 214 4.35 -5.72 -4.89
N ASN A 215 5.22 -5.27 -3.98
CA ASN A 215 4.97 -4.10 -3.14
C ASN A 215 5.15 -2.77 -3.92
N VAL A 216 4.39 -1.73 -3.53
CA VAL A 216 4.49 -0.38 -4.11
C VAL A 216 5.89 0.22 -4.04
N CYS A 217 6.65 -0.11 -2.98
CA CYS A 217 8.02 0.36 -2.80
C CYS A 217 9.07 -0.53 -3.48
N HIS A 218 8.70 -1.58 -4.21
CA HIS A 218 9.68 -2.55 -4.70
C HIS A 218 10.75 -1.92 -5.61
N SER A 219 10.36 -1.01 -6.52
CA SER A 219 11.31 -0.34 -7.42
C SER A 219 12.29 0.59 -6.72
N VAL A 220 12.03 0.94 -5.45
CA VAL A 220 12.91 1.75 -4.59
C VAL A 220 13.46 0.94 -3.41
N SER A 221 13.23 -0.38 -3.41
CA SER A 221 13.68 -1.31 -2.36
C SER A 221 14.98 -1.99 -2.74
N GLY A 222 15.74 -2.43 -1.73
CA GLY A 222 16.90 -3.29 -1.91
C GLY A 222 16.55 -4.78 -1.76
N PRO A 223 17.42 -5.68 -2.26
CA PRO A 223 17.31 -7.11 -1.95
C PRO A 223 17.67 -7.37 -0.48
N LEU A 224 17.09 -8.41 0.13
CA LEU A 224 17.40 -8.77 1.52
C LEU A 224 18.87 -9.18 1.70
N ALA A 225 19.45 -9.89 0.72
CA ALA A 225 20.87 -10.23 0.73
C ALA A 225 21.79 -9.00 0.75
N GLY A 226 21.30 -7.85 0.29
CA GLY A 226 21.99 -6.57 0.25
C GLY A 226 21.52 -5.59 1.34
N ILE A 227 21.03 -6.09 2.48
CA ILE A 227 20.43 -5.23 3.51
C ILE A 227 21.45 -4.27 4.15
N ASN A 228 22.74 -4.64 4.25
CA ASN A 228 23.79 -3.80 4.84
C ASN A 228 24.28 -2.69 3.91
N GLU A 229 24.03 -2.82 2.61
CA GLU A 229 24.35 -1.82 1.59
C GLU A 229 23.33 -0.68 1.63
N ARG A 230 22.13 -0.94 2.16
CA ARG A 230 21.02 0.01 2.28
C ARG A 230 20.73 0.68 0.95
N THR A 231 20.00 0.00 0.06
CA THR A 231 19.56 0.60 -1.20
C THR A 231 18.82 1.92 -0.94
N MET A 232 19.44 3.01 -1.37
CA MET A 232 19.01 4.40 -1.17
C MET A 232 19.01 5.10 -2.53
N PRO A 233 17.94 4.96 -3.33
CA PRO A 233 17.85 5.59 -4.64
C PRO A 233 18.05 7.11 -4.59
N ALA A 234 18.49 7.69 -5.70
CA ALA A 234 18.71 9.12 -5.79
C ALA A 234 17.39 9.90 -5.66
N ARG A 235 17.48 11.20 -5.35
CA ARG A 235 16.29 12.05 -5.17
C ARG A 235 15.42 12.08 -6.44
N GLU A 236 16.03 12.03 -7.61
CA GLU A 236 15.38 12.01 -8.90
C GLU A 236 14.52 10.75 -9.06
N ASP A 237 15.05 9.58 -8.72
CA ASP A 237 14.33 8.31 -8.74
C ASP A 237 13.16 8.31 -7.75
N MET A 238 13.40 8.82 -6.54
CA MET A 238 12.35 8.96 -5.52
C MET A 238 11.25 9.94 -5.95
N THR A 239 11.62 11.00 -6.67
CA THR A 239 10.64 11.95 -7.24
C THR A 239 9.78 11.26 -8.29
N MET A 240 10.37 10.46 -9.18
CA MET A 240 9.60 9.70 -10.17
C MET A 240 8.68 8.68 -9.50
N TRP A 241 9.18 7.96 -8.49
CA TRP A 241 8.38 7.01 -7.73
C TRP A 241 7.18 7.68 -7.03
N LEU A 242 7.40 8.78 -6.30
CA LEU A 242 6.31 9.51 -5.61
C LEU A 242 5.24 10.01 -6.57
N ARG A 243 5.65 10.51 -7.74
CA ARG A 243 4.70 10.93 -8.78
C ARG A 243 3.88 9.77 -9.31
N SER A 244 4.52 8.63 -9.56
CA SER A 244 3.82 7.40 -9.96
C SER A 244 2.83 6.93 -8.90
N VAL A 245 3.21 6.99 -7.61
CA VAL A 245 2.32 6.68 -6.48
C VAL A 245 1.11 7.61 -6.48
N ALA A 246 1.31 8.93 -6.59
CA ALA A 246 0.23 9.92 -6.60
C ALA A 246 -0.74 9.76 -7.80
N ASN A 247 -0.26 9.24 -8.93
CA ASN A 247 -1.08 8.94 -10.10
C ASN A 247 -1.86 7.62 -9.99
N ASN A 248 -1.66 6.84 -8.93
CA ASN A 248 -2.32 5.54 -8.72
C ASN A 248 -3.23 5.53 -7.49
N GLN A 249 -3.64 6.71 -7.03
CA GLN A 249 -4.59 6.89 -5.94
C GLN A 249 -5.46 8.11 -6.18
N PHE A 250 -6.73 8.05 -5.79
CA PHE A 250 -7.75 9.02 -6.17
C PHE A 250 -8.70 9.30 -5.00
N THR A 251 -9.16 10.54 -4.87
CA THR A 251 -10.27 10.82 -3.95
C THR A 251 -11.57 10.23 -4.49
N ILE A 252 -12.61 10.11 -3.65
CA ILE A 252 -13.91 9.59 -4.11
C ILE A 252 -14.48 10.46 -5.24
N GLN A 253 -14.34 11.79 -5.14
CA GLN A 253 -14.77 12.72 -6.18
C GLN A 253 -14.03 12.48 -7.50
N GLU A 254 -12.70 12.28 -7.47
CA GLU A 254 -11.91 11.98 -8.68
C GLU A 254 -12.29 10.63 -9.32
N ILE A 255 -12.72 9.66 -8.51
CA ILE A 255 -13.25 8.39 -9.00
C ILE A 255 -14.60 8.61 -9.67
N GLU A 256 -15.50 9.35 -9.01
CA GLU A 256 -16.86 9.62 -9.49
C GLU A 256 -16.90 10.43 -10.79
N ASP A 257 -16.00 11.40 -10.92
CA ASP A 257 -15.89 12.28 -12.08
C ASP A 257 -15.24 11.59 -13.29
N GLY A 258 -14.63 10.40 -13.10
CA GLY A 258 -13.99 9.62 -14.16
C GLY A 258 -12.49 9.89 -14.33
N LEU A 259 -11.91 10.82 -13.57
CA LEU A 259 -10.46 11.10 -13.64
C LEU A 259 -9.61 9.85 -13.34
N ALA A 260 -10.03 9.02 -12.37
CA ALA A 260 -9.34 7.77 -12.07
C ALA A 260 -9.26 6.85 -13.29
N TYR A 261 -10.35 6.74 -14.05
CA TYR A 261 -10.40 5.94 -15.27
C TYR A 261 -9.46 6.48 -16.34
N GLU A 262 -9.49 7.80 -16.57
CA GLU A 262 -8.65 8.47 -17.56
C GLU A 262 -7.15 8.26 -17.26
N VAL A 263 -6.73 8.50 -16.02
CA VAL A 263 -5.32 8.40 -15.62
C VAL A 263 -4.82 6.95 -15.69
N LEU A 264 -5.65 5.98 -15.29
CA LEU A 264 -5.23 4.57 -15.24
C LEU A 264 -5.31 3.85 -16.59
N ASN A 265 -5.96 4.43 -17.60
CA ASN A 265 -6.05 3.88 -18.96
C ASN A 265 -5.27 4.67 -20.02
N ALA A 266 -4.65 5.82 -19.66
CA ALA A 266 -3.72 6.56 -20.50
C ALA A 266 -2.37 5.84 -20.64
#